data_AF-A0AAD2FUB9-F1
#
_entry.id   AF-A0AAD2FUB9-F1
#
_cell.length_a   1.000
_cell.length_b   1.000
_cell.length_c   1.000
_cell.angle_alpha   90.00
_cell.angle_beta   90.00
_cell.angle_gamma   90.00
#
_symmetry.space_group_name_H-M   'P 1'
#
loop_
_entity.id
_entity.type
_entity.pdbx_description
1 polymer ?
#
loop_
_entity_poly.entity_id
_entity_poly.type
_entity_poly.pdbx_seq_one_letter_code
_entity_poly.pdbx_strand_id
1 'polypeptide(L)'
;MIADEYVTNNRNPLKNGMFANGVDNANWYDEHTEIDFRGSDVNVQNFIDAMLGTSPRSIQSNSNSSLLVYVTGHGGDQFFKFQDEEEITSQDIANLMDKLNAGKKFGKALLIADTCQAFTLFDKVETPNVLSLGTSLRGENAYAHHSDHVLGLSVIERWTNGFVNQYSRSNSPKSTLSDLMVAPFPGKAVLGAHVGIKENAIRFKDVLASDFFGPRKSKKMPPKMMKSKSLDQANEQVAQIDTASKPAMETSEVKRSLAEAERESFTRQSSGINEGTHDGTRQSLYLESADLVFVSVLSALVSIILAAKVIEKRDTKI
;
A
#
# COMPACT_ATOMS: atom_id res chain seq x y z
N MET A 1 2.57 11.26 11.27
CA MET A 1 1.76 12.51 11.24
C MET A 1 0.47 12.20 10.51
N ILE A 2 -0.70 12.55 11.06
CA ILE A 2 -2.01 12.28 10.44
C ILE A 2 -2.82 13.58 10.42
N ALA A 3 -3.17 14.04 9.22
CA ALA A 3 -3.73 15.38 8.97
C ALA A 3 -5.11 15.62 9.59
N ASP A 4 -5.92 14.59 9.76
CA ASP A 4 -7.28 14.73 10.30
C ASP A 4 -7.61 13.58 11.26
N GLU A 5 -8.63 13.79 12.07
CA GLU A 5 -9.06 12.93 13.15
C GLU A 5 -9.95 11.79 12.63
N TYR A 6 -9.51 11.07 11.59
CA TYR A 6 -10.32 10.09 10.84
C TYR A 6 -11.08 9.10 11.72
N VAL A 7 -10.43 8.70 12.79
CA VAL A 7 -10.88 7.70 13.75
C VAL A 7 -12.02 8.22 14.64
N THR A 8 -12.02 9.52 14.95
CA THR A 8 -13.03 10.17 15.80
C THR A 8 -13.97 11.11 15.01
N ASN A 9 -13.69 11.34 13.73
CA ASN A 9 -14.44 12.22 12.84
C ASN A 9 -15.92 11.83 12.83
N ASN A 10 -16.83 12.81 12.96
CA ASN A 10 -18.26 12.57 12.99
C ASN A 10 -18.79 11.82 11.75
N ARG A 11 -18.17 12.01 10.59
CA ARG A 11 -18.52 11.34 9.34
C ARG A 11 -18.08 9.88 9.28
N ASN A 12 -17.14 9.44 10.11
CA ASN A 12 -16.76 8.04 10.16
C ASN A 12 -17.87 7.20 10.83
N PRO A 13 -18.55 6.29 10.12
CA PRO A 13 -19.62 5.46 10.69
C PRO A 13 -19.08 4.38 11.64
N LEU A 14 -17.78 4.05 11.55
CA LEU A 14 -17.10 3.06 12.38
C LEU A 14 -16.06 3.75 13.27
N LYS A 15 -16.54 4.35 14.36
CA LYS A 15 -15.68 5.05 15.33
C LYS A 15 -14.56 4.14 15.83
N ASN A 16 -13.40 4.74 16.08
CA ASN A 16 -12.19 4.01 16.50
C ASN A 16 -11.65 3.03 15.44
N GLY A 17 -12.08 3.17 14.18
CA GLY A 17 -11.70 2.31 13.07
C GLY A 17 -11.01 3.05 11.93
N MET A 18 -9.94 2.45 11.40
CA MET A 18 -9.28 2.83 10.15
C MET A 18 -9.04 1.56 9.33
N PHE A 19 -9.58 1.46 8.12
CA PHE A 19 -9.66 0.20 7.38
C PHE A 19 -9.07 0.31 5.97
N ALA A 20 -7.81 -0.04 5.78
CA ALA A 20 -7.15 0.18 4.48
C ALA A 20 -7.38 -0.94 3.44
N ASN A 21 -8.15 -1.96 3.81
CA ASN A 21 -8.58 -3.02 2.89
C ASN A 21 -10.11 -3.25 2.96
N GLY A 22 -10.86 -2.24 3.41
CA GLY A 22 -12.30 -2.32 3.61
C GLY A 22 -12.69 -2.78 5.01
N VAL A 23 -13.92 -2.47 5.42
CA VAL A 23 -14.40 -2.58 6.81
C VAL A 23 -14.44 -4.00 7.37
N ASP A 24 -14.52 -5.02 6.50
CA ASP A 24 -14.50 -6.44 6.90
C ASP A 24 -13.07 -6.94 7.22
N ASN A 25 -12.06 -6.09 7.06
CA ASN A 25 -10.66 -6.42 7.28
C ASN A 25 -10.14 -5.84 8.60
N ALA A 26 -8.90 -6.20 8.94
CA ALA A 26 -8.26 -5.75 10.17
C ALA A 26 -8.29 -4.22 10.30
N ASN A 27 -8.70 -3.75 11.48
CA ASN A 27 -8.57 -2.35 11.87
C ASN A 27 -7.07 -2.00 12.00
N TRP A 28 -6.68 -0.92 11.35
CA TRP A 28 -5.32 -0.40 11.32
C TRP A 28 -5.05 0.60 12.45
N TYR A 29 -6.10 1.02 13.17
CA TYR A 29 -6.00 1.84 14.36
C TYR A 29 -6.23 0.98 15.60
N ASP A 30 -5.15 0.72 16.34
CA ASP A 30 -5.14 -0.15 17.52
C ASP A 30 -4.36 0.48 18.69
N GLU A 31 -4.27 -0.25 19.79
CA GLU A 31 -3.55 0.18 21.01
C GLU A 31 -2.04 0.36 20.82
N HIS A 32 -1.47 -0.11 19.70
CA HIS A 32 -0.05 0.03 19.37
C HIS A 32 0.20 1.18 18.36
N THR A 33 -0.87 1.84 17.91
CA THR A 33 -0.78 2.94 16.95
C THR A 33 -0.33 4.22 17.65
N GLU A 34 0.92 4.62 17.41
CA GLU A 34 1.47 5.89 17.87
C GLU A 34 1.20 7.00 16.83
N ILE A 35 0.62 8.13 17.26
CA ILE A 35 0.46 9.32 16.42
C ILE A 35 1.02 10.53 17.17
N ASP A 36 2.15 11.04 16.68
CA ASP A 36 2.87 12.16 17.30
C ASP A 36 2.30 13.53 16.91
N PHE A 37 1.74 13.67 15.71
CA PHE A 37 1.19 14.93 15.19
C PHE A 37 -0.18 14.64 14.55
N ARG A 38 -1.20 15.39 14.98
CA ARG A 38 -2.62 15.27 14.58
C ARG A 38 -3.19 16.62 14.18
N GLY A 39 -4.10 16.66 13.21
CA GLY A 39 -4.81 17.90 12.88
C GLY A 39 -3.85 19.04 12.51
N SER A 40 -4.06 20.22 13.11
CA SER A 40 -3.23 21.43 12.91
C SER A 40 -1.74 21.26 13.26
N ASP A 41 -1.37 20.25 14.05
CA ASP A 41 0.04 19.93 14.31
C ASP A 41 0.74 19.38 13.05
N VAL A 42 -0.01 18.98 12.02
CA VAL A 42 0.52 18.48 10.74
C VAL A 42 0.77 19.63 9.78
N ASN A 43 1.89 20.32 9.97
CA ASN A 43 2.37 21.41 9.12
C ASN A 43 3.83 21.18 8.73
N VAL A 44 4.34 21.97 7.77
CA VAL A 44 5.68 21.80 7.22
C VAL A 44 6.76 22.03 8.29
N GLN A 45 6.58 23.05 9.12
CA GLN A 45 7.55 23.40 10.17
C GLN A 45 7.73 22.27 11.19
N ASN A 46 6.63 21.71 11.70
CA ASN A 46 6.67 20.59 12.64
C ASN A 46 7.31 19.34 12.01
N PHE A 47 7.08 19.07 10.73
CA PHE A 47 7.75 17.97 10.03
C PHE A 47 9.27 18.20 9.98
N ILE A 48 9.71 19.39 9.56
CA ILE A 48 11.14 19.73 9.50
C ILE A 48 11.79 19.65 10.88
N ASP A 49 11.15 20.22 11.91
CA ASP A 49 11.69 20.22 13.26
C ASP A 49 11.79 18.82 13.87
N ALA A 50 10.77 17.99 13.63
CA ALA A 50 10.78 16.60 14.07
C ALA A 50 11.92 15.81 13.41
N MET A 51 12.21 16.06 12.13
CA MET A 51 13.28 15.40 11.39
C MET A 51 14.67 15.87 11.85
N LEU A 52 14.84 17.19 12.08
CA LEU A 52 16.13 17.77 12.46
C LEU A 52 16.52 17.51 13.92
N GLY A 53 15.57 17.15 14.79
CA GLY A 53 15.85 16.93 16.21
C GLY A 53 15.57 18.15 17.08
N THR A 54 14.79 19.12 16.61
CA THR A 54 14.53 20.41 17.30
C THR A 54 13.16 20.48 17.98
N SER A 55 12.30 19.48 17.78
CA SER A 55 11.01 19.32 18.47
C SER A 55 11.09 18.32 19.63
N PRO A 56 10.27 18.45 20.69
CA PRO A 56 10.14 17.40 21.72
C PRO A 56 9.71 16.03 21.16
N ARG A 57 9.01 16.00 20.02
CA ARG A 57 8.55 14.77 19.34
C ARG A 57 9.46 14.37 18.17
N SER A 58 10.74 14.74 18.24
CA SER A 58 11.69 14.48 17.15
C SER A 58 12.15 13.03 17.05
N ILE A 59 12.53 12.65 15.84
CA ILE A 59 13.22 11.39 15.59
C ILE A 59 14.58 11.38 16.31
N GLN A 60 14.90 10.24 16.93
CA GLN A 60 16.20 10.00 17.56
C GLN A 60 17.01 9.07 16.66
N SER A 61 17.88 9.65 15.84
CA SER A 61 18.64 8.91 14.82
C SER A 61 20.10 9.35 14.72
N ASN A 62 20.93 8.45 14.20
CA ASN A 62 22.36 8.67 14.00
C ASN A 62 22.85 7.93 12.74
N SER A 63 24.17 7.89 12.52
CA SER A 63 24.79 7.30 11.33
C SER A 63 24.55 5.80 11.16
N ASN A 64 24.08 5.10 12.20
CA ASN A 64 23.74 3.68 12.14
C ASN A 64 22.24 3.44 11.87
N SER A 65 21.43 4.50 11.86
CA SER A 65 19.99 4.42 11.63
C SER A 65 19.65 4.31 10.14
N SER A 66 18.62 3.52 9.82
CA SER A 66 17.92 3.59 8.53
C SER A 66 16.74 4.55 8.66
N LEU A 67 16.70 5.59 7.83
CA LEU A 67 15.61 6.57 7.84
C LEU A 67 14.58 6.26 6.74
N LEU A 68 13.32 6.06 7.12
CA LEU A 68 12.21 5.91 6.16
C LEU A 68 11.27 7.10 6.28
N VAL A 69 11.09 7.81 5.18
CA VAL A 69 10.05 8.84 5.04
C VAL A 69 9.06 8.37 3.99
N TYR A 70 7.80 8.26 4.37
CA TYR A 70 6.70 7.94 3.47
C TYR A 70 5.65 9.04 3.58
N VAL A 71 5.32 9.63 2.44
CA VAL A 71 4.26 10.63 2.30
C VAL A 71 3.22 10.13 1.33
N THR A 72 1.96 10.37 1.66
CA THR A 72 0.82 10.02 0.83
C THR A 72 -0.27 11.06 1.03
N GLY A 73 -1.02 11.40 0.00
CA GLY A 73 -1.95 12.52 0.00
C GLY A 73 -1.92 13.23 -1.35
N HIS A 74 -2.15 14.54 -1.36
CA HIS A 74 -2.13 15.35 -2.58
C HIS A 74 -0.77 16.01 -2.82
N GLY A 75 -0.46 16.18 -4.10
CA GLY A 75 0.79 16.74 -4.57
C GLY A 75 0.70 17.01 -6.06
N GLY A 76 1.81 17.47 -6.60
CA GLY A 76 1.93 17.79 -8.01
C GLY A 76 3.39 17.95 -8.41
N ASP A 77 3.62 18.71 -9.48
CA ASP A 77 4.96 18.92 -10.00
C ASP A 77 5.85 19.64 -8.97
N GLN A 78 6.77 18.89 -8.36
CA GLN A 78 7.76 19.32 -7.38
C GLN A 78 7.19 19.81 -6.04
N PHE A 79 5.98 19.41 -5.65
CA PHE A 79 5.43 19.72 -4.33
C PHE A 79 4.53 18.61 -3.77
N PHE A 80 4.40 18.59 -2.44
CA PHE A 80 3.44 17.79 -1.69
C PHE A 80 2.70 18.69 -0.70
N LYS A 81 1.39 18.51 -0.61
CA LYS A 81 0.54 19.36 0.25
C LYS A 81 0.52 18.86 1.69
N PHE A 82 0.74 19.77 2.62
CA PHE A 82 0.43 19.59 4.04
C PHE A 82 -0.95 20.18 4.28
N GLN A 83 -1.95 19.30 4.35
CA GLN A 83 -3.37 19.69 4.36
C GLN A 83 -3.69 20.55 3.13
N ASP A 84 -4.63 21.49 3.23
CA ASP A 84 -4.94 22.45 2.17
C ASP A 84 -4.37 23.86 2.47
N GLU A 85 -3.38 23.95 3.38
CA GLU A 85 -2.82 25.22 3.86
C GLU A 85 -1.39 25.48 3.39
N GLU A 86 -0.53 24.46 3.40
CA GLU A 86 0.90 24.60 3.11
C GLU A 86 1.39 23.53 2.13
N GLU A 87 2.54 23.78 1.51
CA GLU A 87 3.19 22.84 0.59
C GLU A 87 4.66 22.70 0.96
N ILE A 88 5.18 21.47 0.89
CA ILE A 88 6.62 21.20 0.91
C ILE A 88 7.11 20.98 -0.51
N THR A 89 8.17 21.68 -0.92
CA THR A 89 8.69 21.59 -2.28
C THR A 89 9.81 20.56 -2.41
N SER A 90 10.15 20.19 -3.65
CA SER A 90 11.32 19.35 -3.92
C SER A 90 12.62 19.95 -3.37
N GLN A 91 12.74 21.28 -3.41
CA GLN A 91 13.92 21.97 -2.86
C GLN A 91 13.97 21.88 -1.33
N ASP A 92 12.82 21.95 -0.65
CA ASP A 92 12.76 21.81 0.82
C ASP A 92 13.16 20.40 1.25
N ILE A 93 12.69 19.37 0.54
CA ILE A 93 13.10 17.98 0.78
C ILE A 93 14.61 17.83 0.55
N ALA A 94 15.16 18.36 -0.54
CA ALA A 94 16.60 18.30 -0.80
C ALA A 94 17.42 18.97 0.32
N ASN A 95 17.04 20.19 0.71
CA ASN A 95 17.69 20.93 1.79
C ASN A 95 17.61 20.18 3.13
N LEU A 96 16.46 19.55 3.42
CA LEU A 96 16.27 18.73 4.62
C LEU A 96 17.23 17.53 4.60
N MET A 97 17.29 16.78 3.49
CA MET A 97 18.16 15.61 3.38
C MET A 97 19.64 15.96 3.51
N ASP A 98 20.07 17.08 2.92
CA ASP A 98 21.45 17.55 3.06
C ASP A 98 21.80 17.91 4.51
N LYS A 99 20.88 18.57 5.22
CA LYS A 99 21.06 18.87 6.66
C LYS A 99 21.13 17.60 7.50
N LEU A 100 20.25 16.63 7.24
CA LEU A 100 20.24 15.34 7.95
C LEU A 100 21.53 14.55 7.71
N ASN A 101 22.01 14.52 6.47
CA ASN A 101 23.26 13.85 6.11
C ASN A 101 24.47 14.54 6.74
N ALA A 102 24.56 15.88 6.67
CA ALA A 102 25.62 16.65 7.34
C ALA A 102 25.62 16.43 8.86
N GLY A 103 24.43 16.33 9.46
CA GLY A 103 24.23 16.01 10.87
C GLY A 103 24.40 14.52 11.23
N LYS A 104 24.79 13.67 10.27
CA LYS A 104 24.94 12.21 10.43
C LYS A 104 23.71 11.54 11.06
N LYS A 105 22.51 11.94 10.62
CA LYS A 105 21.23 11.47 11.17
C LYS A 105 20.74 10.14 10.57
N PHE A 106 21.44 9.59 9.58
CA PHE A 106 21.16 8.27 9.01
C PHE A 106 22.42 7.69 8.35
N GLY A 107 22.47 6.38 8.20
CA GLY A 107 23.44 5.68 7.34
C GLY A 107 22.89 5.43 5.94
N LYS A 108 21.58 5.20 5.83
CA LYS A 108 20.82 5.13 4.58
C LYS A 108 19.42 5.73 4.78
N ALA A 109 18.86 6.34 3.74
CA ALA A 109 17.50 6.84 3.75
C ALA A 109 16.68 6.28 2.58
N LEU A 110 15.40 6.09 2.81
CA LEU A 110 14.41 5.74 1.80
C LEU A 110 13.27 6.76 1.86
N LEU A 111 13.06 7.49 0.77
CA LEU A 111 11.98 8.44 0.59
C LEU A 111 10.95 7.84 -0.35
N ILE A 112 9.69 7.86 0.04
CA ILE A 112 8.58 7.33 -0.75
C ILE A 112 7.48 8.37 -0.80
N ALA A 113 7.06 8.74 -2.01
CA ALA A 113 5.90 9.59 -2.24
C ALA A 113 4.84 8.82 -3.01
N ASP A 114 3.64 8.69 -2.42
CA ASP A 114 2.46 8.08 -3.04
C ASP A 114 1.38 9.15 -3.28
N THR A 115 1.53 9.88 -4.39
CA THR A 115 0.72 11.04 -4.78
C THR A 115 0.81 11.31 -6.28
N CYS A 116 0.05 12.28 -6.81
CA CYS A 116 0.16 12.72 -8.20
C CYS A 116 1.52 13.36 -8.49
N GLN A 117 2.12 13.01 -9.63
CA GLN A 117 3.46 13.43 -10.04
C GLN A 117 4.55 13.18 -8.98
N ALA A 118 4.36 12.16 -8.16
CA ALA A 118 5.15 11.90 -6.95
C ALA A 118 6.67 11.91 -7.17
N PHE A 119 7.14 11.37 -8.30
CA PHE A 119 8.58 11.27 -8.54
C PHE A 119 9.26 12.65 -8.64
N THR A 120 8.53 13.68 -9.07
CA THR A 120 9.05 15.04 -9.19
C THR A 120 9.38 15.68 -7.83
N LEU A 121 8.79 15.21 -6.74
CA LEU A 121 9.12 15.67 -5.39
C LEU A 121 10.60 15.45 -5.05
N PHE A 122 11.26 14.49 -5.71
CA PHE A 122 12.66 14.15 -5.46
C PHE A 122 13.64 14.68 -6.53
N ASP A 123 13.18 15.51 -7.46
CA ASP A 123 14.00 16.04 -8.56
C ASP A 123 15.29 16.70 -8.06
N LYS A 124 15.23 17.45 -6.95
CA LYS A 124 16.38 18.17 -6.37
C LYS A 124 17.22 17.37 -5.38
N VAL A 125 16.82 16.15 -5.02
CA VAL A 125 17.50 15.36 -3.99
C VAL A 125 18.75 14.69 -4.53
N GLU A 126 19.92 15.24 -4.23
CA GLU A 126 21.24 14.69 -4.63
C GLU A 126 22.05 14.10 -3.47
N THR A 127 21.49 14.11 -2.26
CA THR A 127 22.14 13.62 -1.05
C THR A 127 22.55 12.15 -1.21
N PRO A 128 23.80 11.76 -0.88
CA PRO A 128 24.26 10.38 -0.99
C PRO A 128 23.55 9.45 0.01
N ASN A 129 23.51 8.15 -0.31
CA ASN A 129 22.85 7.11 0.48
C ASN A 129 21.34 7.32 0.67
N VAL A 130 20.72 8.09 -0.22
CA VAL A 130 19.27 8.29 -0.28
C VAL A 130 18.71 7.55 -1.49
N LEU A 131 17.72 6.70 -1.24
CA LEU A 131 16.87 6.08 -2.24
C LEU A 131 15.55 6.83 -2.28
N SER A 132 15.06 7.16 -3.48
CA SER A 132 13.76 7.83 -3.63
C SER A 132 12.85 7.05 -4.57
N LEU A 133 11.58 6.93 -4.21
CA LEU A 133 10.55 6.26 -4.99
C LEU A 133 9.30 7.14 -5.09
N GLY A 134 8.89 7.45 -6.31
CA GLY A 134 7.60 8.09 -6.60
C GLY A 134 6.67 7.10 -7.29
N THR A 135 5.40 7.05 -6.88
CA THR A 135 4.42 6.09 -7.43
C THR A 135 3.79 6.52 -8.76
N SER A 136 4.08 7.75 -9.19
CA SER A 136 3.68 8.31 -10.47
C SER A 136 4.77 9.24 -11.01
N LEU A 137 4.95 9.26 -12.34
CA LEU A 137 5.90 10.16 -13.00
C LEU A 137 5.29 11.54 -13.26
N ARG A 138 6.14 12.48 -13.69
CA ARG A 138 5.72 13.82 -14.17
C ARG A 138 4.58 13.69 -15.20
N GLY A 139 3.51 14.44 -15.00
CA GLY A 139 2.29 14.37 -15.83
C GLY A 139 1.38 13.17 -15.58
N GLU A 140 1.66 12.33 -14.57
CA GLU A 140 0.81 11.19 -14.19
C GLU A 140 0.13 11.41 -12.82
N ASN A 141 -1.06 10.84 -12.67
CA ASN A 141 -1.76 10.79 -11.38
C ASN A 141 -1.40 9.52 -10.61
N ALA A 142 -1.47 9.57 -9.28
CA ALA A 142 -1.61 8.36 -8.46
C ALA A 142 -3.11 8.04 -8.29
N TYR A 143 -3.43 6.77 -8.08
CA TYR A 143 -4.80 6.30 -8.02
C TYR A 143 -5.08 5.53 -6.75
N ALA A 144 -6.23 5.83 -6.15
CA ALA A 144 -6.77 5.08 -5.04
C ALA A 144 -7.20 3.67 -5.45
N HIS A 145 -7.30 2.82 -4.44
CA HIS A 145 -7.79 1.46 -4.49
C HIS A 145 -8.84 1.26 -3.40
N HIS A 146 -9.70 0.25 -3.59
CA HIS A 146 -10.67 -0.20 -2.59
C HIS A 146 -11.65 0.91 -2.14
N SER A 147 -12.62 1.22 -3.00
CA SER A 147 -13.75 2.08 -2.61
C SER A 147 -14.68 1.29 -1.68
N ASP A 148 -14.77 1.74 -0.43
CA ASP A 148 -15.60 1.10 0.59
C ASP A 148 -16.95 1.81 0.70
N HIS A 149 -18.04 1.07 0.50
CA HIS A 149 -19.39 1.62 0.48
C HIS A 149 -19.93 1.96 1.87
N VAL A 150 -19.42 1.33 2.93
CA VAL A 150 -19.78 1.65 4.31
C VAL A 150 -19.13 2.96 4.70
N LEU A 151 -17.84 3.14 4.37
CA LEU A 151 -17.12 4.38 4.65
C LEU A 151 -17.43 5.50 3.66
N GLY A 152 -17.92 5.18 2.46
CA GLY A 152 -18.24 6.12 1.41
C GLY A 152 -17.01 6.76 0.73
N LEU A 153 -15.84 6.13 0.84
CA LEU A 153 -14.57 6.66 0.35
C LEU A 153 -13.60 5.55 -0.07
N SER A 154 -12.55 5.91 -0.81
CA SER A 154 -11.44 4.98 -1.08
C SER A 154 -10.44 5.04 0.06
N VAL A 155 -9.95 3.88 0.49
CA VAL A 155 -9.27 3.75 1.79
C VAL A 155 -7.75 3.56 1.72
N ILE A 156 -7.19 3.41 0.51
CA ILE A 156 -5.77 3.16 0.33
C ILE A 156 -5.34 3.48 -1.11
N GLU A 157 -4.08 3.84 -1.33
CA GLU A 157 -3.52 4.00 -2.68
C GLU A 157 -3.14 2.67 -3.33
N ARG A 158 -3.22 2.58 -4.67
CA ARG A 158 -2.91 1.34 -5.41
C ARG A 158 -1.50 0.84 -5.18
N TRP A 159 -0.51 1.73 -5.21
CA TRP A 159 0.88 1.32 -4.98
C TRP A 159 1.05 0.84 -3.56
N THR A 160 0.55 1.60 -2.58
CA THR A 160 0.60 1.22 -1.16
C THR A 160 -0.09 -0.12 -0.93
N ASN A 161 -1.30 -0.34 -1.45
CA ASN A 161 -2.00 -1.63 -1.36
C ASN A 161 -1.18 -2.78 -1.97
N GLY A 162 -0.65 -2.55 -3.17
CA GLY A 162 0.23 -3.51 -3.85
C GLY A 162 1.45 -3.84 -3.01
N PHE A 163 2.16 -2.83 -2.49
CA PHE A 163 3.35 -3.01 -1.67
C PHE A 163 3.02 -3.77 -0.38
N VAL A 164 1.96 -3.40 0.35
CA VAL A 164 1.54 -4.12 1.56
C VAL A 164 1.28 -5.60 1.26
N ASN A 165 0.62 -5.89 0.14
CA ASN A 165 0.32 -7.25 -0.28
C ASN A 165 1.59 -8.04 -0.63
N GLN A 166 2.53 -7.43 -1.38
CA GLN A 166 3.81 -8.07 -1.71
C GLN A 166 4.68 -8.26 -0.47
N TYR A 167 4.74 -7.25 0.40
CA TYR A 167 5.44 -7.33 1.66
C TYR A 167 4.83 -8.43 2.54
N SER A 168 3.51 -8.53 2.68
CA SER A 168 2.86 -9.55 3.50
C SER A 168 3.04 -10.98 2.97
N ARG A 169 3.11 -11.15 1.64
CA ARG A 169 3.27 -12.47 1.00
C ARG A 169 4.72 -12.93 0.92
N SER A 170 5.67 -12.01 0.92
CA SER A 170 7.08 -12.38 0.84
C SER A 170 7.53 -13.12 2.11
N ASN A 171 8.10 -14.31 1.91
CA ASN A 171 8.67 -15.14 2.99
C ASN A 171 10.22 -15.08 3.01
N SER A 172 10.83 -14.37 2.06
CA SER A 172 12.29 -14.33 1.95
C SER A 172 12.87 -13.19 2.80
N PRO A 173 13.75 -13.48 3.77
CA PRO A 173 14.47 -12.44 4.51
C PRO A 173 15.46 -11.68 3.64
N LYS A 174 15.74 -12.17 2.42
CA LYS A 174 16.64 -11.54 1.45
C LYS A 174 15.90 -10.71 0.39
N SER A 175 14.59 -10.48 0.56
CA SER A 175 13.85 -9.64 -0.39
C SER A 175 14.39 -8.23 -0.36
N THR A 176 14.77 -7.73 -1.52
CA THR A 176 15.28 -6.37 -1.71
C THR A 176 14.13 -5.37 -1.79
N LEU A 177 14.43 -4.09 -1.71
CA LEU A 177 13.43 -3.05 -1.98
C LEU A 177 12.91 -3.17 -3.43
N SER A 178 13.79 -3.45 -4.40
CA SER A 178 13.40 -3.66 -5.79
C SER A 178 12.38 -4.79 -5.95
N ASP A 179 12.60 -5.94 -5.28
CA ASP A 179 11.71 -7.10 -5.36
C ASP A 179 10.28 -6.81 -4.89
N LEU A 180 10.11 -5.86 -3.97
CA LEU A 180 8.82 -5.60 -3.32
C LEU A 180 8.15 -4.31 -3.76
N MET A 181 8.93 -3.30 -4.17
CA MET A 181 8.44 -1.93 -4.41
C MET A 181 8.49 -1.51 -5.87
N VAL A 182 9.27 -2.19 -6.70
CA VAL A 182 9.54 -1.77 -8.10
C VAL A 182 9.18 -2.87 -9.08
N ALA A 183 9.82 -4.04 -8.97
CA ALA A 183 9.64 -5.16 -9.89
C ALA A 183 8.17 -5.64 -10.01
N PRO A 184 7.35 -5.62 -8.94
CA PRO A 184 5.95 -6.00 -9.04
C PRO A 184 5.05 -5.05 -9.84
N PHE A 185 5.53 -3.85 -10.20
CA PHE A 185 4.74 -2.81 -10.83
C PHE A 185 5.32 -2.39 -12.18
N PRO A 186 5.39 -3.31 -13.17
CA PRO A 186 5.92 -2.99 -14.48
C PRO A 186 4.93 -2.14 -15.27
N GLY A 187 5.34 -0.93 -15.65
CA GLY A 187 4.52 -0.05 -16.47
C GLY A 187 3.24 0.44 -15.76
N LYS A 188 2.25 0.85 -16.54
CA LYS A 188 0.96 1.36 -16.03
C LYS A 188 -0.08 0.29 -15.69
N ALA A 189 0.13 -0.97 -16.09
CA ALA A 189 -0.93 -1.97 -16.07
C ALA A 189 -1.50 -2.24 -14.66
N VAL A 190 -0.65 -2.18 -13.63
CA VAL A 190 -1.05 -2.46 -12.25
C VAL A 190 -1.55 -1.20 -11.54
N LEU A 191 -0.82 -0.09 -11.69
CA LEU A 191 -1.06 1.12 -10.90
C LEU A 191 -1.89 2.18 -11.63
N GLY A 192 -1.94 2.16 -12.97
CA GLY A 192 -2.39 3.29 -13.79
C GLY A 192 -1.32 4.37 -13.98
N ALA A 193 -0.16 4.21 -13.36
CA ALA A 193 0.98 5.11 -13.40
C ALA A 193 2.29 4.31 -13.35
N HIS A 194 3.42 4.98 -13.62
CA HIS A 194 4.74 4.38 -13.54
C HIS A 194 5.41 4.69 -12.20
N VAL A 195 6.04 3.67 -11.61
CA VAL A 195 6.98 3.88 -10.49
C VAL A 195 8.27 4.49 -11.02
N GLY A 196 8.66 5.65 -10.48
CA GLY A 196 9.96 6.26 -10.67
C GLY A 196 10.88 5.99 -9.48
N ILE A 197 12.16 5.71 -9.73
CA ILE A 197 13.18 5.57 -8.69
C ILE A 197 14.41 6.44 -8.95
N LYS A 198 15.01 6.95 -7.87
CA LYS A 198 16.30 7.65 -7.87
C LYS A 198 17.24 6.95 -6.89
N GLU A 199 18.48 6.74 -7.33
CA GLU A 199 19.49 5.96 -6.61
C GLU A 199 20.76 6.80 -6.45
N ASN A 200 21.04 7.26 -5.23
CA ASN A 200 22.25 8.04 -4.93
C ASN A 200 23.23 7.18 -4.11
N ALA A 201 24.33 6.74 -4.73
CA ALA A 201 25.39 5.88 -4.18
C ALA A 201 25.00 4.44 -3.77
N ILE A 202 23.73 4.19 -3.45
CA ILE A 202 23.16 2.87 -3.15
C ILE A 202 22.00 2.56 -4.10
N ARG A 203 21.66 1.28 -4.28
CA ARG A 203 20.64 0.83 -5.25
C ARG A 203 19.51 0.03 -4.60
N PHE A 204 18.29 0.17 -5.08
CA PHE A 204 17.10 -0.55 -4.60
C PHE A 204 17.26 -2.06 -4.64
N LYS A 205 18.01 -2.57 -5.63
CA LYS A 205 18.28 -4.01 -5.79
C LYS A 205 19.34 -4.56 -4.84
N ASP A 206 20.10 -3.70 -4.16
CA ASP A 206 21.16 -4.12 -3.24
C ASP A 206 20.74 -3.96 -1.77
N VAL A 207 19.68 -3.18 -1.50
CA VAL A 207 19.20 -2.91 -0.15
C VAL A 207 18.04 -3.83 0.22
N LEU A 208 18.16 -4.48 1.38
CA LEU A 208 17.12 -5.38 1.88
C LEU A 208 15.94 -4.58 2.41
N ALA A 209 14.73 -5.08 2.18
CA ALA A 209 13.53 -4.50 2.79
C ALA A 209 13.62 -4.54 4.32
N SER A 210 14.26 -5.55 4.91
CA SER A 210 14.42 -5.63 6.37
C SER A 210 15.24 -4.50 6.98
N ASP A 211 16.03 -3.76 6.18
CA ASP A 211 16.85 -2.66 6.67
C ASP A 211 16.02 -1.46 7.10
N PHE A 212 14.83 -1.30 6.50
CA PHE A 212 13.86 -0.26 6.87
C PHE A 212 12.65 -0.84 7.58
N PHE A 213 12.27 -2.06 7.21
CA PHE A 213 11.00 -2.65 7.60
C PHE A 213 11.11 -3.69 8.74
N GLY A 214 12.32 -3.84 9.32
CA GLY A 214 12.64 -4.79 10.38
C GLY A 214 12.84 -6.23 9.90
N PRO A 215 13.46 -7.11 10.72
CA PRO A 215 13.69 -8.50 10.36
C PRO A 215 12.37 -9.27 10.26
N ARG A 216 12.18 -10.05 9.20
CA ARG A 216 11.06 -10.99 9.11
C ARG A 216 11.32 -12.20 10.01
N LYS A 217 10.32 -12.59 10.80
CA LYS A 217 10.28 -13.96 11.33
C LYS A 217 10.07 -14.91 10.16
N SER A 218 11.01 -15.82 9.89
CA SER A 218 10.71 -16.90 8.94
C SER A 218 9.52 -17.68 9.50
N LYS A 219 8.43 -17.82 8.75
CA LYS A 219 7.45 -18.85 9.08
C LYS A 219 8.22 -20.17 9.02
N LYS A 220 8.45 -20.82 10.18
CA LYS A 220 8.93 -22.21 10.19
C LYS A 220 7.96 -22.96 9.29
N MET A 221 8.46 -23.54 8.20
CA MET A 221 7.64 -24.45 7.42
C MET A 221 7.08 -25.48 8.41
N PRO A 222 5.76 -25.74 8.41
CA PRO A 222 5.24 -26.84 9.21
C PRO A 222 6.06 -28.07 8.84
N PRO A 223 6.50 -28.88 9.83
CA PRO A 223 7.23 -30.10 9.53
C PRO A 223 6.42 -30.88 8.49
N LYS A 224 7.07 -31.31 7.39
CA LYS A 224 6.44 -32.21 6.44
C LYS A 224 5.78 -33.31 7.25
N MET A 225 4.45 -33.38 7.23
CA MET A 225 3.74 -34.51 7.84
C MET A 225 4.36 -35.77 7.24
N MET A 226 5.07 -36.55 8.07
CA MET A 226 5.35 -37.93 7.72
C MET A 226 3.98 -38.55 7.45
N LYS A 227 3.78 -39.07 6.24
CA LYS A 227 2.59 -39.85 5.89
C LYS A 227 2.38 -40.88 7.00
N SER A 228 1.31 -40.75 7.77
CA SER A 228 0.98 -41.74 8.79
C SER A 228 0.59 -43.02 8.04
N LYS A 229 1.20 -44.14 8.44
CA LYS A 229 0.91 -45.50 7.91
C LYS A 229 -0.55 -45.95 8.10
N SER A 230 -1.40 -45.12 8.72
CA SER A 230 -2.80 -45.41 9.02
C SER A 230 -3.76 -45.15 7.85
N LEU A 231 -3.37 -44.33 6.86
CA LEU A 231 -4.23 -44.02 5.70
C LEU A 231 -4.22 -45.13 4.63
N ASP A 232 -3.14 -45.93 4.57
CA ASP A 232 -3.06 -47.05 3.62
C ASP A 232 -3.92 -48.24 4.08
N GLN A 233 -4.06 -48.45 5.39
CA GLN A 233 -4.89 -49.53 5.95
C GLN A 233 -6.40 -49.24 5.88
N ALA A 234 -6.80 -47.97 5.87
CA ALA A 234 -8.21 -47.58 5.69
C ALA A 234 -8.68 -47.76 4.23
N ASN A 235 -7.78 -47.58 3.25
CA ASN A 235 -8.11 -47.73 1.83
C ASN A 235 -8.20 -49.20 1.38
N GLU A 236 -7.54 -50.14 2.06
CA GLU A 236 -7.67 -51.57 1.75
C GLU A 236 -9.01 -52.17 2.19
N GLN A 237 -9.64 -51.65 3.26
CA GLN A 237 -10.95 -52.15 3.70
C GLN A 237 -12.13 -51.65 2.85
N VAL A 238 -12.01 -50.47 2.24
CA VAL A 238 -13.06 -49.93 1.35
C VAL A 238 -13.05 -50.63 -0.03
N ALA A 239 -11.89 -51.05 -0.52
CA ALA A 239 -11.75 -51.71 -1.83
C ALA A 239 -12.36 -53.13 -1.89
N GLN A 240 -12.57 -53.80 -0.75
CA GLN A 240 -13.17 -55.14 -0.72
C GLN A 240 -14.70 -55.16 -0.72
N ILE A 241 -15.36 -54.02 -0.43
CA ILE A 241 -16.84 -53.96 -0.35
C ILE A 241 -17.47 -53.66 -1.71
N ASP A 242 -16.73 -53.06 -2.65
CA ASP A 242 -17.26 -52.54 -3.93
C ASP A 242 -17.27 -53.54 -5.11
N THR A 243 -16.93 -54.81 -4.88
CA THR A 243 -16.90 -55.84 -5.97
C THR A 243 -18.15 -56.71 -6.08
N ALA A 244 -19.19 -56.46 -5.29
CA ALA A 244 -20.44 -57.21 -5.42
C ALA A 244 -21.65 -56.29 -5.32
N SER A 245 -22.00 -55.61 -6.43
CA SER A 245 -23.38 -55.37 -6.92
C SER A 245 -23.41 -54.21 -7.93
N LYS A 246 -23.47 -54.54 -9.22
CA LYS A 246 -24.15 -53.67 -10.22
C LYS A 246 -25.62 -54.11 -10.31
N PRO A 247 -26.55 -53.16 -10.52
CA PRO A 247 -27.12 -53.07 -11.87
C PRO A 247 -27.21 -51.64 -12.41
N ALA A 248 -27.41 -51.57 -13.73
CA ALA A 248 -27.41 -50.38 -14.57
C ALA A 248 -28.80 -49.71 -14.68
N MET A 249 -28.87 -48.38 -14.75
CA MET A 249 -29.95 -47.67 -15.47
C MET A 249 -29.60 -46.20 -15.82
N GLU A 250 -29.74 -45.91 -17.13
CA GLU A 250 -30.02 -44.67 -17.89
C GLU A 250 -29.44 -43.28 -17.53
N THR A 251 -28.70 -42.71 -18.49
CA THR A 251 -28.11 -41.35 -18.51
C THR A 251 -28.66 -40.49 -19.67
N SER A 252 -29.97 -40.43 -19.85
CA SER A 252 -30.61 -39.65 -20.94
C SER A 252 -31.35 -38.37 -20.50
N GLU A 253 -31.71 -38.19 -19.23
CA GLU A 253 -32.46 -37.00 -18.78
C GLU A 253 -31.58 -35.82 -18.33
N VAL A 254 -30.40 -36.05 -17.77
CA VAL A 254 -29.54 -34.96 -17.23
C VAL A 254 -28.86 -34.13 -18.33
N LYS A 255 -28.68 -34.68 -19.54
CA LYS A 255 -28.05 -33.95 -20.66
C LYS A 255 -29.02 -33.02 -21.40
N ARG A 256 -30.34 -33.16 -21.20
CA ARG A 256 -31.35 -32.37 -21.92
C ARG A 256 -31.63 -31.03 -21.22
N SER A 257 -31.52 -30.98 -19.89
CA SER A 257 -31.76 -29.76 -19.09
C SER A 257 -30.66 -28.70 -19.20
N LEU A 258 -29.42 -29.08 -19.53
CA LEU A 258 -28.31 -28.14 -19.72
C LEU A 258 -28.36 -27.40 -21.07
N ALA A 259 -28.94 -28.02 -22.11
CA ALA A 259 -29.01 -27.41 -23.45
C ALA A 259 -30.16 -26.39 -23.62
N GLU A 260 -31.20 -26.45 -22.77
CA GLU A 260 -32.30 -25.48 -22.78
C GLU A 260 -31.95 -24.19 -22.01
N ALA A 261 -31.12 -24.27 -20.96
CA ALA A 261 -30.68 -23.11 -20.18
C ALA A 261 -29.72 -22.17 -20.96
N GLU A 262 -28.94 -22.69 -21.92
CA GLU A 262 -28.03 -21.88 -22.74
C GLU A 262 -28.73 -21.13 -23.89
N ARG A 263 -29.95 -21.53 -24.28
CA ARG A 263 -30.72 -20.83 -25.33
C ARG A 263 -31.49 -19.60 -24.82
N GLU A 264 -31.83 -19.55 -23.53
CA GLU A 264 -32.60 -18.43 -22.97
C GLU A 264 -31.74 -17.21 -22.60
N SER A 265 -30.43 -17.38 -22.38
CA SER A 265 -29.52 -16.27 -22.06
C SER A 265 -29.10 -15.45 -23.30
N PHE A 266 -29.04 -16.07 -24.47
CA PHE A 266 -28.59 -15.41 -25.72
C PHE A 266 -29.66 -14.50 -26.35
N THR A 267 -30.93 -14.66 -25.99
CA THR A 267 -32.06 -13.91 -26.60
C THR A 267 -32.42 -12.61 -25.88
N ARG A 268 -31.78 -12.29 -24.73
CA ARG A 268 -32.05 -11.06 -23.96
C ARG A 268 -31.07 -9.90 -24.21
N GLN A 269 -30.06 -10.08 -25.06
CA GLN A 269 -29.01 -9.07 -25.27
C GLN A 269 -29.04 -8.37 -26.63
N SER A 270 -30.05 -8.62 -27.48
CA SER A 270 -30.13 -8.08 -28.85
C SER A 270 -31.32 -7.15 -29.17
N SER A 271 -32.08 -6.67 -28.19
CA SER A 271 -33.17 -5.71 -28.42
C SER A 271 -32.91 -4.37 -27.72
N GLY A 272 -32.35 -3.40 -28.46
CA GLY A 272 -32.21 -2.02 -27.98
C GLY A 272 -31.30 -1.12 -28.81
N ILE A 273 -31.44 -1.09 -30.14
CA ILE A 273 -30.77 -0.10 -31.01
C ILE A 273 -31.77 0.40 -32.06
N ASN A 274 -32.10 1.69 -32.02
CA ASN A 274 -32.50 2.59 -33.14
C ASN A 274 -32.56 4.02 -32.57
N GLU A 275 -31.59 4.89 -32.89
CA GLU A 275 -31.55 5.86 -34.01
C GLU A 275 -32.46 7.10 -33.85
N GLY A 276 -31.83 8.28 -33.85
CA GLY A 276 -32.48 9.60 -33.93
C GLY A 276 -31.43 10.73 -33.93
N THR A 277 -31.37 11.46 -35.04
CA THR A 277 -30.32 12.40 -35.49
C THR A 277 -30.55 13.89 -35.15
N HIS A 278 -29.44 14.65 -35.20
CA HIS A 278 -29.26 16.07 -35.58
C HIS A 278 -29.41 17.24 -34.57
N ASP A 279 -28.29 17.95 -34.43
CA ASP A 279 -28.06 19.41 -34.60
C ASP A 279 -27.41 20.11 -33.41
N GLY A 280 -26.43 20.97 -33.72
CA GLY A 280 -25.48 21.55 -32.80
C GLY A 280 -25.97 22.80 -32.09
N THR A 281 -25.35 23.09 -30.96
CA THR A 281 -25.12 24.46 -30.51
C THR A 281 -24.06 24.44 -29.42
N ARG A 282 -23.14 25.41 -29.50
CA ARG A 282 -22.21 25.78 -28.43
C ARG A 282 -23.00 26.06 -27.16
N GLN A 283 -22.62 25.43 -26.05
CA GLN A 283 -22.88 25.98 -24.73
C GLN A 283 -21.71 25.72 -23.79
N SER A 284 -21.08 26.83 -23.40
CA SER A 284 -20.23 26.96 -22.24
C SER A 284 -21.00 26.52 -21.00
N LEU A 285 -20.49 25.52 -20.28
CA LEU A 285 -20.94 25.19 -18.93
C LEU A 285 -19.74 25.29 -18.00
N TYR A 286 -19.71 26.41 -17.28
CA TYR A 286 -19.08 26.52 -15.97
C TYR A 286 -19.59 25.36 -15.12
N LEU A 287 -18.69 24.51 -14.64
CA LEU A 287 -18.96 23.58 -13.56
C LEU A 287 -18.14 24.05 -12.36
N GLU A 288 -18.88 24.48 -11.35
CA GLU A 288 -18.42 24.90 -10.03
C GLU A 288 -17.50 23.85 -9.40
N SER A 289 -16.46 24.36 -8.75
CA SER A 289 -15.53 23.65 -7.89
C SER A 289 -16.28 22.87 -6.80
N ALA A 290 -16.26 21.54 -6.90
CA ALA A 290 -16.57 20.66 -5.78
C ALA A 290 -15.28 20.40 -4.99
N ASP A 291 -15.22 20.93 -3.78
CA ASP A 291 -14.21 20.63 -2.77
C ASP A 291 -14.22 19.12 -2.47
N LEU A 292 -13.13 18.44 -2.82
CA LEU A 292 -12.99 16.99 -2.74
C LEU A 292 -11.75 16.69 -1.90
N VAL A 293 -11.93 16.68 -0.57
CA VAL A 293 -10.89 16.36 0.41
C VAL A 293 -10.70 14.84 0.44
N PHE A 294 -9.57 14.35 -0.09
CA PHE A 294 -9.18 12.95 -0.01
C PHE A 294 -8.10 12.73 1.06
N VAL A 295 -8.26 11.62 1.77
CA VAL A 295 -7.60 11.30 3.02
C VAL A 295 -6.79 10.02 2.83
N SER A 296 -5.47 10.11 3.06
CA SER A 296 -4.51 9.06 2.81
C SER A 296 -4.02 8.39 4.11
N VAL A 297 -3.70 7.09 4.00
CA VAL A 297 -3.65 6.13 5.12
C VAL A 297 -2.22 5.59 5.38
N LEU A 298 -1.91 5.39 6.67
CA LEU A 298 -0.64 4.91 7.21
C LEU A 298 -0.88 3.72 8.17
N SER A 299 -0.66 2.46 7.75
CA SER A 299 -0.41 1.38 8.74
C SER A 299 0.32 0.11 8.27
N ALA A 300 0.65 -0.05 6.98
CA ALA A 300 1.74 -0.98 6.61
C ALA A 300 3.05 -0.62 7.35
N LEU A 301 3.27 0.68 7.56
CA LEU A 301 4.39 1.20 8.33
C LEU A 301 4.33 0.82 9.81
N VAL A 302 3.17 0.64 10.45
CA VAL A 302 3.08 0.44 11.91
C VAL A 302 3.51 -0.98 12.31
N SER A 303 3.03 -2.04 11.63
CA SER A 303 3.50 -3.42 11.89
C SER A 303 4.97 -3.62 11.51
N ILE A 304 5.48 -2.78 10.62
CA ILE A 304 6.87 -2.75 10.22
C ILE A 304 7.73 -2.01 11.26
N ILE A 305 7.29 -0.85 11.74
CA ILE A 305 8.01 0.00 12.71
C ILE A 305 8.06 -0.71 14.07
N LEU A 306 7.02 -1.48 14.43
CA LEU A 306 7.02 -2.34 15.62
C LEU A 306 8.09 -3.45 15.59
N ALA A 307 8.54 -3.89 14.41
CA ALA A 307 9.67 -4.79 14.29
C ALA A 307 11.04 -4.08 14.44
N ALA A 308 11.10 -2.77 14.17
CA ALA A 308 12.31 -1.96 14.30
C ALA A 308 12.56 -1.48 15.76
N LYS A 309 11.52 -1.23 16.55
CA LYS A 309 11.63 -0.70 17.93
C LYS A 309 12.08 -1.74 18.98
N VAL A 310 12.19 -3.02 18.63
CA VAL A 310 12.67 -4.09 19.55
C VAL A 310 14.21 -4.21 19.59
N ILE A 311 14.96 -3.41 18.81
CA ILE A 311 16.44 -3.40 18.88
C ILE A 311 16.92 -2.11 19.55
N GLU A 312 16.51 -1.90 20.80
CA GLU A 312 17.32 -1.11 21.73
C GLU A 312 18.28 -2.08 22.41
N LYS A 313 19.52 -2.13 21.91
CA LYS A 313 20.61 -2.84 22.58
C LYS A 313 20.87 -2.11 23.90
N ARG A 314 20.25 -2.58 24.99
CA ARG A 314 20.71 -2.24 26.33
C ARG A 314 22.13 -2.81 26.48
N ASP A 315 23.12 -1.95 26.34
CA ASP A 315 24.43 -2.16 26.93
C ASP A 315 24.28 -2.09 28.44
N THR A 316 23.87 -3.19 29.07
CA THR A 316 24.15 -3.42 30.49
C THR A 316 25.55 -4.01 30.60
N LYS A 317 26.52 -3.14 30.88
CA LYS A 317 27.73 -3.53 31.61
C LYS A 317 27.54 -3.14 33.07
N ILE A 318 27.97 -4.09 33.92
CA ILE A 318 27.94 -4.18 35.38
C ILE A 318 26.64 -4.77 35.92
#